data_AF-A0A1B6E9H5-F1
#
_entry.id   AF-A0A1B6E9H5-F1
#
_cell.length_a   1.000
_cell.length_b   1.000
_cell.length_c   1.000
_cell.angle_alpha   90.00
_cell.angle_beta   90.00
_cell.angle_gamma   90.00
#
_symmetry.space_group_name_H-M   'P 1'
#
loop_
_entity.id
_entity.type
_entity.pdbx_description
1 polymer ?
#
loop_
_entity_poly.entity_id
_entity_poly.type
_entity_poly.pdbx_seq_one_letter_code
_entity_poly.pdbx_strand_id
1 'polypeptide(L)'
;MKIIALCFAFTLVLSVHYFNQGHYLLSLDKNLIEIFENPINSSKTADLFLYMEDYYNTLCDLKKKMNRTLIGISESVDVFINDENPRFFKMKINFNIIQKVLKLNNSEIEELKRTRSNIEKTWRTVESEVETFRSEIKQRLDLNESSESMGISIHSLEI
;
A
#
# COMPACT_ATOMS: atom_id res chain seq x y z
N MET A 1 28.51 -24.69 12.82
CA MET A 1 28.01 -23.33 12.48
C MET A 1 27.40 -23.23 11.07
N LYS A 2 26.84 -24.30 10.47
CA LYS A 2 26.17 -24.22 9.15
C LYS A 2 24.63 -24.26 9.25
N ILE A 3 24.10 -24.95 10.27
CA ILE A 3 22.65 -25.10 10.50
C ILE A 3 22.01 -23.77 10.95
N ILE A 4 22.70 -22.98 11.78
CA ILE A 4 22.19 -21.69 12.27
C ILE A 4 22.00 -20.70 11.11
N ALA A 5 22.94 -20.66 10.15
CA ALA A 5 22.84 -19.79 8.98
C ALA A 5 21.69 -20.20 8.04
N LEU A 6 21.41 -21.51 7.93
CA LEU A 6 20.31 -22.03 7.12
C LEU A 6 18.95 -21.70 7.75
N CYS A 7 18.81 -21.83 9.08
CA CYS A 7 17.60 -21.42 9.79
C CYS A 7 17.36 -19.91 9.68
N PHE A 8 18.40 -19.09 9.79
CA PHE A 8 18.31 -17.63 9.65
C PHE A 8 17.92 -17.21 8.23
N ALA A 9 18.50 -17.86 7.22
CA ALA A 9 18.12 -17.63 5.82
C ALA A 9 16.68 -18.08 5.56
N PHE A 10 16.23 -19.20 6.14
CA PHE A 10 14.88 -19.72 5.97
C PHE A 10 13.82 -18.86 6.68
N THR A 11 14.09 -18.37 7.90
CA THR A 11 13.21 -17.40 8.58
C THR A 11 13.15 -16.06 7.86
N LEU A 12 14.26 -15.60 7.29
CA LEU A 12 14.32 -14.34 6.55
C LEU A 12 13.58 -14.46 5.21
N VAL A 13 13.76 -15.57 4.49
CA VAL A 13 13.00 -15.90 3.27
C VAL A 13 11.50 -16.04 3.56
N LEU A 14 11.11 -16.72 4.65
CA LEU A 14 9.70 -16.80 5.06
C LEU A 14 9.13 -15.43 5.49
N SER A 15 9.90 -14.60 6.20
CA SER A 15 9.44 -13.25 6.58
C SER A 15 9.24 -12.34 5.35
N VAL A 16 10.08 -12.50 4.33
CA VAL A 16 9.94 -11.80 3.04
C VAL A 16 8.77 -12.37 2.24
N HIS A 17 8.47 -13.67 2.38
CA HIS A 17 7.34 -14.34 1.75
C HIS A 17 5.98 -14.00 2.41
N TYR A 18 5.98 -13.64 3.70
CA TYR A 18 4.77 -13.34 4.48
C TYR A 18 4.56 -11.85 4.82
N PHE A 19 5.45 -10.95 4.36
CA PHE A 19 5.21 -9.52 4.53
C PHE A 19 4.09 -9.06 3.60
N ASN A 20 2.85 -9.11 4.11
CA ASN A 20 1.69 -8.53 3.46
C ASN A 20 1.80 -7.00 3.55
N GLN A 21 2.25 -6.39 2.45
CA GLN A 21 2.45 -4.95 2.33
C GLN A 21 1.15 -4.17 2.56
N GLY A 22 -0.01 -4.77 2.27
CA GLY A 22 -1.31 -4.20 2.58
C GLY A 22 -1.53 -4.04 4.07
N HIS A 23 -1.34 -5.12 4.84
CA HIS A 23 -1.42 -5.05 6.31
C HIS A 23 -0.41 -4.07 6.92
N TYR A 24 0.80 -3.95 6.34
CA TYR A 24 1.75 -2.95 6.80
C TYR A 24 1.26 -1.52 6.53
N LEU A 25 0.75 -1.24 5.32
CA LEU A 25 0.15 0.06 4.99
C LEU A 25 -1.03 0.39 5.91
N LEU A 26 -1.87 -0.58 6.28
CA LEU A 26 -2.94 -0.39 7.28
C LEU A 26 -2.40 -0.01 8.66
N SER A 27 -1.28 -0.61 9.08
CA SER A 27 -0.64 -0.27 10.35
C SER A 27 -0.06 1.14 10.32
N LEU A 28 0.60 1.52 9.22
CA LEU A 28 1.12 2.87 9.04
C LEU A 28 -0.01 3.91 8.99
N ASP A 29 -1.12 3.62 8.30
CA ASP A 29 -2.31 4.48 8.25
C ASP A 29 -2.84 4.77 9.67
N LYS A 30 -2.99 3.74 10.51
CA LYS A 30 -3.42 3.89 11.92
C LYS A 30 -2.46 4.76 12.74
N ASN A 31 -1.15 4.54 12.60
CA ASN A 31 -0.15 5.32 13.32
C ASN A 31 -0.17 6.80 12.90
N LEU A 32 -0.32 7.06 11.59
CA LEU A 32 -0.41 8.43 11.06
C LEU A 32 -1.68 9.13 11.54
N ILE A 33 -2.83 8.45 11.54
CA ILE A 33 -4.09 8.99 12.10
C ILE A 33 -3.90 9.37 13.56
N GLU A 34 -3.35 8.47 14.38
CA GLU A 34 -3.13 8.73 15.81
C GLU A 34 -2.28 10.00 16.03
N ILE A 35 -1.20 10.17 15.26
CA ILE A 35 -0.33 11.35 15.33
C ILE A 35 -1.06 12.62 14.88
N PHE A 36 -1.85 12.56 13.81
CA PHE A 36 -2.56 13.73 13.28
C PHE A 36 -3.77 14.15 14.12
N GLU A 37 -4.46 13.21 14.77
CA GLU A 37 -5.57 13.50 15.70
C GLU A 37 -5.06 14.01 17.05
N ASN A 38 -4.00 13.40 17.56
CA ASN A 38 -3.45 13.67 18.89
C ASN A 38 -1.94 13.91 18.80
N PRO A 39 -1.49 15.08 18.30
CA PRO A 39 -0.07 15.39 18.29
C PRO A 39 0.38 15.58 19.75
N ILE A 40 1.24 14.69 20.26
CA ILE A 40 1.83 14.80 21.60
C ILE A 40 3.33 15.02 21.47
N ASN A 41 3.83 16.04 22.16
CA ASN A 41 5.22 16.48 22.11
C ASN A 41 6.08 15.62 23.05
N SER A 42 6.80 14.61 22.54
CA SER A 42 8.14 14.24 23.06
C SER A 42 8.81 12.99 22.46
N SER A 43 8.12 12.09 21.74
CA SER A 43 8.79 10.96 21.08
C SER A 43 8.32 10.66 19.64
N LYS A 44 7.08 11.02 19.30
CA LYS A 44 6.46 10.66 18.01
C LYS A 44 6.82 11.55 16.81
N THR A 45 7.66 12.58 16.98
CA THR A 45 8.04 13.47 15.85
C THR A 45 8.96 12.78 14.85
N ALA A 46 9.96 12.03 15.32
CA ALA A 46 10.80 11.19 14.46
C ALA A 46 9.96 10.09 13.80
N ASP A 47 8.99 9.53 14.55
CA ASP A 47 8.08 8.51 14.07
C ASP A 47 7.16 9.04 12.95
N LEU A 48 6.76 10.32 12.96
CA LEU A 48 5.92 10.90 11.90
C LEU A 48 6.62 10.87 10.53
N PHE A 49 7.86 11.35 10.45
CA PHE A 49 8.59 11.36 9.18
C PHE A 49 8.92 9.95 8.72
N LEU A 50 9.34 9.08 9.64
CA LEU A 50 9.57 7.67 9.37
C LEU A 50 8.32 6.99 8.81
N TYR A 51 7.17 7.13 9.48
CA TYR A 51 5.92 6.52 9.01
C TYR A 51 5.47 7.09 7.67
N MET A 52 5.63 8.39 7.43
CA MET A 52 5.29 8.99 6.13
C MET A 52 6.20 8.47 5.00
N GLU A 53 7.51 8.34 5.25
CA GLU A 53 8.47 7.81 4.30
C GLU A 53 8.23 6.31 4.02
N ASP A 54 8.07 5.50 5.06
CA ASP A 54 7.76 4.07 4.95
C ASP A 54 6.46 3.83 4.21
N TYR A 55 5.46 4.68 4.45
CA TYR A 55 4.18 4.62 3.75
C TYR A 55 4.39 4.83 2.25
N TYR A 56 5.09 5.91 1.91
CA TYR A 56 5.37 6.26 0.51
C TYR A 56 6.16 5.17 -0.20
N ASN A 57 7.22 4.66 0.42
CA ASN A 57 8.08 3.63 -0.15
C ASN A 57 7.33 2.30 -0.32
N THR A 58 6.59 1.88 0.71
CA THR A 58 5.78 0.65 0.64
C THR A 58 4.72 0.74 -0.46
N LEU A 59 4.06 1.89 -0.59
CA LEU A 59 3.07 2.12 -1.64
C LEU A 59 3.70 2.12 -3.04
N CYS A 60 4.89 2.70 -3.20
CA CYS A 60 5.64 2.64 -4.46
C CYS A 60 6.03 1.19 -4.82
N ASP A 61 6.44 0.39 -3.84
CA ASP A 61 6.78 -1.01 -4.07
C ASP A 61 5.56 -1.87 -4.37
N LEU A 62 4.43 -1.59 -3.72
CA LEU A 62 3.14 -2.19 -4.03
C LEU A 62 2.77 -1.92 -5.51
N LYS A 63 2.88 -0.66 -5.95
CA LYS A 63 2.67 -0.25 -7.34
C LYS A 63 3.57 -1.01 -8.32
N LYS A 64 4.88 -1.10 -8.04
CA LYS A 64 5.83 -1.82 -8.91
C LYS A 64 5.50 -3.30 -9.05
N LYS A 65 5.04 -3.94 -7.97
CA LYS A 65 4.68 -5.36 -7.97
C LYS A 65 3.40 -5.61 -8.76
N MET A 66 2.43 -4.70 -8.68
CA MET A 66 1.19 -4.78 -9.45
C MET A 66 1.43 -4.82 -10.97
N ASN A 67 2.37 -4.01 -11.47
CA ASN A 67 2.76 -4.02 -12.89
C ASN A 67 3.47 -5.30 -13.36
N ARG A 68 3.82 -6.23 -12.47
CA ARG A 68 4.68 -7.38 -12.78
C ARG A 68 3.98 -8.75 -12.69
N THR A 69 2.70 -8.82 -12.34
CA THR A 69 1.98 -10.11 -12.22
C THR A 69 0.71 -10.15 -13.08
N LEU A 70 0.73 -11.07 -14.06
CA LEU A 70 -0.38 -11.41 -14.97
C LEU A 70 -1.51 -12.25 -14.31
N ILE A 71 -1.38 -12.63 -13.03
CA ILE A 71 -2.16 -13.72 -12.40
C ILE A 71 -3.15 -13.22 -11.34
N GLY A 72 -3.18 -11.91 -11.07
CA GLY A 72 -4.12 -11.34 -10.10
C GLY A 72 -3.57 -10.12 -9.38
N ILE A 73 -4.47 -9.39 -8.73
CA ILE A 73 -4.11 -8.44 -7.69
C ILE A 73 -3.58 -9.27 -6.53
N SER A 74 -2.32 -9.05 -6.13
CA SER A 74 -1.77 -9.68 -4.93
C SER A 74 -2.73 -9.49 -3.76
N GLU A 75 -2.95 -10.52 -2.94
CA GLU A 75 -3.78 -10.46 -1.73
C GLU A 75 -3.48 -9.21 -0.87
N SER A 76 -2.23 -8.74 -0.89
CA SER A 76 -1.81 -7.50 -0.22
C SER A 76 -2.49 -6.23 -0.76
N VAL A 77 -2.76 -6.17 -2.05
CA VAL A 77 -3.42 -5.03 -2.70
C VAL A 77 -4.93 -5.09 -2.47
N ASP A 78 -5.54 -6.28 -2.50
CA ASP A 78 -6.97 -6.46 -2.19
C ASP A 78 -7.30 -6.11 -0.74
N VAL A 79 -6.47 -6.56 0.21
CA VAL A 79 -6.59 -6.21 1.64
C VAL A 79 -6.52 -4.69 1.85
N PHE A 80 -5.71 -3.99 1.06
CA PHE A 80 -5.52 -2.56 1.23
C PHE A 80 -6.61 -1.71 0.57
N ILE A 81 -7.13 -2.12 -0.60
CA ILE A 81 -8.10 -1.35 -1.39
C ILE A 81 -9.55 -1.54 -0.94
N ASN A 82 -9.91 -2.70 -0.37
CA ASN A 82 -11.29 -2.96 0.01
C ASN A 82 -11.76 -2.23 1.27
N ASP A 83 -10.87 -1.54 1.99
CA ASP A 83 -11.09 -1.13 3.38
C ASP A 83 -11.09 0.41 3.58
N GLU A 84 -11.54 1.16 2.56
CA GLU A 84 -11.61 2.64 2.50
C GLU A 84 -10.28 3.39 2.73
N ASN A 85 -9.14 2.72 2.61
CA ASN A 85 -7.82 3.30 2.89
C ASN A 85 -7.22 4.06 1.69
N PRO A 86 -6.14 4.85 1.91
CA PRO A 86 -5.70 5.35 3.20
C PRO A 86 -6.76 6.24 3.86
N ARG A 87 -6.93 6.19 5.18
CA ARG A 87 -7.86 7.12 5.86
C ARG A 87 -7.15 8.39 6.27
N PHE A 88 -5.84 8.34 6.55
CA PHE A 88 -5.08 9.51 6.96
C PHE A 88 -5.09 10.64 5.89
N PHE A 89 -5.18 10.30 4.59
CA PHE A 89 -5.24 11.32 3.54
C PHE A 89 -6.57 12.07 3.53
N LYS A 90 -7.67 11.41 3.91
CA LYS A 90 -9.03 11.97 3.94
C LYS A 90 -9.21 12.94 5.11
N MET A 91 -8.31 12.92 6.08
CA MET A 91 -8.36 13.80 7.24
C MET A 91 -8.08 15.26 6.91
N LYS A 92 -8.83 16.14 7.55
CA LYS A 92 -8.55 17.59 7.55
C LYS A 92 -7.47 17.89 8.59
N ILE A 93 -6.21 17.81 8.17
CA ILE A 93 -5.04 18.04 9.04
C ILE A 93 -4.80 19.54 9.22
N ASN A 94 -4.73 20.00 10.47
CA ASN A 94 -4.31 21.36 10.79
C ASN A 94 -2.78 21.44 10.98
N PHE A 95 -2.07 21.68 9.88
CA PHE A 95 -0.61 21.76 9.89
C PHE A 95 -0.04 22.83 10.83
N ASN A 96 -0.80 23.90 11.14
CA ASN A 96 -0.35 24.90 12.11
C ASN A 96 -0.28 24.33 13.53
N ILE A 97 -1.21 23.43 13.89
CA ILE A 97 -1.20 22.72 15.19
C ILE A 97 -0.06 21.71 15.19
N ILE A 98 0.08 20.90 14.14
CA ILE A 98 1.17 19.93 14.00
C ILE A 98 2.53 20.63 14.13
N GLN A 99 2.72 21.75 13.43
CA GLN A 99 3.95 22.54 13.49
C GLN A 99 4.28 23.01 14.91
N LYS A 100 3.30 23.60 15.60
CA LYS A 100 3.49 24.14 16.94
C LYS A 100 3.75 23.04 17.97
N VAL A 101 2.97 21.97 17.92
CA VAL A 101 3.01 20.91 18.93
C VAL A 101 4.24 20.03 18.76
N LEU A 102 4.59 19.67 17.52
CA LEU A 102 5.78 18.86 17.25
C LEU A 102 7.06 19.69 17.11
N LYS A 103 6.96 21.03 17.28
CA LYS A 103 8.08 21.99 17.17
C LYS A 103 8.81 21.90 15.83
N LEU A 104 8.06 21.69 14.74
CA LEU A 104 8.62 21.59 13.40
C LEU A 104 8.98 22.97 12.84
N ASN A 105 10.11 23.04 12.14
CA ASN A 105 10.50 24.20 11.36
C ASN A 105 9.69 24.27 10.04
N ASN A 106 9.80 25.40 9.33
CA ASN A 106 9.05 25.60 8.08
C ASN A 106 9.44 24.58 7.00
N SER A 107 10.72 24.18 6.91
CA SER A 107 11.18 23.21 5.92
C SER A 107 10.56 21.84 6.18
N GLU A 108 10.54 21.39 7.43
CA GLU A 108 9.94 20.13 7.87
C GLU A 108 8.44 20.07 7.58
N ILE A 109 7.72 21.18 7.77
CA ILE A 109 6.29 21.26 7.43
C ILE A 109 6.06 21.20 5.92
N GLU A 110 6.86 21.90 5.13
CA GLU A 110 6.74 21.84 3.67
C GLU A 110 7.11 20.46 3.12
N GLU A 111 8.08 19.78 3.75
CA GLU A 111 8.40 18.39 3.45
C GLU A 111 7.25 17.44 3.78
N LEU A 112 6.66 17.53 4.97
CA LEU A 112 5.52 16.73 5.36
C LEU A 112 4.34 16.89 4.38
N LYS A 113 4.02 18.13 3.98
CA LYS A 113 2.98 18.42 2.98
C LYS A 113 3.31 17.81 1.62
N ARG A 114 4.57 17.92 1.18
CA ARG A 114 5.04 17.36 -0.09
C ARG A 114 4.94 15.84 -0.10
N THR A 115 5.42 15.18 0.95
CA THR A 115 5.35 13.72 1.09
C THR A 115 3.91 13.25 1.11
N ARG A 116 3.02 13.94 1.85
CA ARG A 116 1.58 13.65 1.80
C ARG A 116 1.00 13.76 0.39
N SER A 117 1.32 14.83 -0.34
CA SER A 117 0.85 15.00 -1.72
C SER A 117 1.38 13.91 -2.66
N ASN A 118 2.62 13.48 -2.48
CA ASN A 118 3.21 12.40 -3.26
C ASN A 118 2.52 11.06 -2.96
N ILE A 119 2.28 10.74 -1.69
CA ILE A 119 1.52 9.55 -1.29
C ILE A 119 0.13 9.56 -1.94
N GLU A 120 -0.59 10.68 -1.87
CA GLU A 120 -1.92 10.81 -2.47
C GLU A 120 -1.92 10.55 -3.98
N LYS A 121 -0.97 11.14 -4.72
CA LYS A 121 -0.84 10.92 -6.17
C LYS A 121 -0.53 9.46 -6.50
N THR A 122 0.41 8.85 -5.76
CA THR A 122 0.75 7.44 -5.94
C THR A 122 -0.44 6.55 -5.64
N TRP A 123 -1.18 6.84 -4.56
CA TRP A 123 -2.38 6.09 -4.18
C TRP A 123 -3.45 6.11 -5.27
N ARG A 124 -3.82 7.29 -5.77
CA ARG A 124 -4.81 7.42 -6.85
C ARG A 124 -4.41 6.64 -8.11
N THR A 125 -3.10 6.56 -8.38
CA THR A 125 -2.61 5.75 -9.49
C THR A 125 -2.81 4.26 -9.23
N VAL A 126 -2.46 3.78 -8.03
CA VAL A 126 -2.67 2.39 -7.63
C VAL A 126 -4.15 2.02 -7.64
N GLU A 127 -5.01 2.87 -7.08
CA GLU A 127 -6.47 2.70 -7.05
C GLU A 127 -7.04 2.54 -8.46
N SER A 128 -6.67 3.43 -9.38
CA SER A 128 -7.13 3.39 -10.78
C SER A 128 -6.61 2.17 -11.55
N GLU A 129 -5.35 1.79 -11.36
CA GLU A 129 -4.76 0.61 -11.98
C GLU A 129 -5.46 -0.67 -11.49
N VAL A 130 -5.82 -0.74 -10.20
CA VAL A 130 -6.59 -1.88 -9.65
C VAL A 130 -8.02 -1.94 -10.18
N GLU A 131 -8.72 -0.81 -10.25
CA GLU A 131 -10.07 -0.76 -10.80
C GLU A 131 -10.09 -1.22 -12.27
N THR A 132 -9.08 -0.81 -13.04
CA THR A 132 -8.88 -1.24 -14.43
C THR A 132 -8.67 -2.75 -14.49
N PHE A 133 -7.76 -3.28 -13.68
CA PHE A 133 -7.46 -4.71 -13.66
C PHE A 133 -8.65 -5.57 -13.23
N ARG A 134 -9.41 -5.16 -12.21
CA ARG A 134 -10.66 -5.83 -11.78
C ARG A 134 -11.69 -5.87 -12.92
N SER A 135 -11.80 -4.78 -13.66
CA SER A 135 -12.71 -4.67 -14.81
C SER A 135 -12.29 -5.61 -15.96
N GLU A 136 -10.99 -5.70 -16.26
CA GLU A 136 -10.46 -6.61 -17.28
C GLU A 136 -10.66 -8.08 -16.92
N ILE A 137 -10.43 -8.47 -15.66
CA ILE A 137 -10.71 -9.84 -15.18
C ILE A 137 -12.19 -10.17 -15.34
N LYS A 138 -13.08 -9.26 -14.89
CA LYS A 138 -14.52 -9.47 -14.99
C LYS A 138 -14.95 -9.69 -16.45
N GLN A 139 -14.48 -8.87 -17.38
CA GLN A 139 -14.77 -9.04 -18.80
C GLN A 139 -14.28 -10.38 -19.35
N ARG A 140 -13.09 -10.84 -18.96
CA ARG A 140 -12.56 -12.15 -19.39
C ARG A 140 -13.40 -13.31 -18.84
N LEU A 141 -13.87 -13.22 -17.60
CA LEU A 141 -14.75 -14.23 -17.00
C LEU A 141 -16.12 -14.26 -17.69
N ASP A 142 -16.75 -13.10 -17.89
CA ASP A 142 -18.03 -12.98 -18.59
C ASP A 142 -17.95 -13.54 -20.03
N LEU A 143 -16.82 -13.32 -20.73
CA LEU A 143 -16.57 -13.88 -22.06
C LEU A 143 -16.39 -15.41 -22.05
N ASN A 144 -15.73 -15.97 -21.03
CA ASN A 144 -15.55 -17.41 -20.90
C ASN A 144 -16.87 -18.12 -20.57
N GLU A 145 -17.69 -17.57 -19.66
CA GLU A 145 -19.02 -18.11 -19.35
C GLU A 145 -19.94 -18.07 -20.58
N SER A 146 -19.88 -16.98 -21.36
CA SER A 146 -20.60 -16.88 -22.64
C SER A 146 -20.14 -17.92 -23.66
N SER A 147 -18.82 -18.15 -23.77
CA SER A 147 -18.21 -19.12 -24.70
C SER A 147 -18.54 -20.58 -24.34
N GLU A 148 -18.52 -20.91 -23.04
CA GLU A 148 -18.95 -22.21 -22.52
C GLU A 148 -20.46 -22.43 -22.76
N SER A 149 -21.30 -21.40 -22.56
CA SER A 149 -22.73 -21.47 -22.83
C SER A 149 -23.07 -21.65 -24.32
N MET A 150 -22.20 -21.19 -25.22
CA MET A 150 -22.30 -21.35 -26.67
C MET A 150 -21.66 -22.65 -27.20
N GLY A 151 -21.08 -23.48 -26.33
CA GLY A 151 -20.48 -24.76 -26.71
C GLY A 151 -19.15 -24.66 -27.46
N ILE A 152 -18.48 -23.50 -27.43
CA ILE A 152 -17.17 -23.31 -28.05
C ILE A 152 -16.10 -23.58 -26.98
N SER A 153 -15.58 -24.81 -26.94
CA SER A 153 -14.45 -25.16 -26.08
C SER A 153 -13.17 -24.51 -26.61
N ILE A 154 -12.72 -23.42 -25.98
CA ILE A 154 -11.41 -22.83 -26.26
C ILE A 154 -10.36 -23.59 -25.46
N HIS A 155 -10.06 -24.81 -25.88
CA HIS A 155 -8.84 -25.49 -25.46
C HIS A 155 -7.70 -24.98 -26.35
N SER A 156 -7.02 -23.91 -25.93
CA SER A 156 -5.64 -23.61 -26.37
C SER A 156 -5.09 -22.37 -25.67
N LEU A 157 -4.55 -22.57 -24.48
CA LEU A 157 -3.38 -21.83 -24.00
C LEU A 157 -2.49 -22.83 -23.24
N GLU A 158 -1.81 -23.70 -23.98
CA GLU A 158 -0.58 -24.32 -23.50
C GLU A 158 0.56 -23.30 -23.67
N ILE A 159 1.09 -22.88 -22.52
CA ILE A 159 2.44 -22.35 -22.20
C ILE A 159 2.92 -21.10 -22.94
#